data_AF-A0A9D8ESR5-F1
#
_entry.id   AF-A0A9D8ESR5-F1
#
_cell.length_a   1.000
_cell.length_b   1.000
_cell.length_c   1.000
_cell.angle_alpha   90.00
_cell.angle_beta   90.00
_cell.angle_gamma   90.00
#
_symmetry.space_group_name_H-M   'P 1'
#
loop_
_entity.id
_entity.type
_entity.pdbx_description
1 polymer ?
#
loop_
_entity_poly.entity_id
_entity_poly.type
_entity_poly.pdbx_seq_one_letter_code
_entity_poly.pdbx_strand_id
1 'polypeptide(L)'
;MGGSGALVFCGKKRYQLIASKRYDNNGKLGFTLIRQRKIGSSADPKRFSYFEYFKNNGQIPSCDINEFDAKLLGRKFKTGTIIKMYSYQFPSGYAGFAQDLNQSLNEFLFEPVLPILTVDKKERYPNNKVLDLDLYGLKRRLEEDKNAYVDTFFSEVYEDQLFGKAKVTCYVFKPKLENRDVKKSKEIIRDRFFRNDMSVMFSVNGQVHGSYSAEFITRTLKFNLLKDYLLIPLDCTGMNFDFREELFMSDRERLKKGDEASLLREYLGKKLRKSQLEEINRRRKESIGLESEDTTELIKSFAKNLPKDSELYKLLQNTLKLEERKEKKKSSDSKKPKEKTDEKPFHPNPFPTIFQLHRRKDGINVINVPLKGEKTIKFDTDWVDDYFDRIENHGDLQLALLKAKRKDTKGGDKPGTEKEITDLLNIVKSSPNKGTIKLTLNPTKELEVGDELEIKVSLTTEGEPIDEMILVKITEPEKPKEKTPKEKENYENIGLPELKRVNEKDWLTLESQGIPMGYETVMYPVGEGDKLETIYINLDSKVFLNHRSKLKGEEQILVAQKKYLASVYFHTIFLYMITKRRNYTLSIPKDGKQEDVTVDEYIRDLFDSYYSDFLLNFGMEQLLGALDE
;
A
#
# COMPACT_ATOMS: atom_id res chain seq x y z
N MET A 1 -14.81 22.63 6.97
CA MET A 1 -16.08 21.88 7.13
C MET A 1 -15.82 20.71 8.07
N GLY A 2 -16.66 20.54 9.11
CA GLY A 2 -16.45 19.57 10.20
C GLY A 2 -17.28 19.86 11.47
N GLY A 3 -17.84 21.07 11.60
CA GLY A 3 -18.56 21.49 12.81
C GLY A 3 -19.85 20.69 13.09
N SER A 4 -20.80 20.64 12.14
CA SER A 4 -22.08 19.98 12.35
C SER A 4 -22.07 18.47 12.09
N GLY A 5 -21.15 17.96 11.27
CA GLY A 5 -21.02 16.53 10.99
C GLY A 5 -20.71 15.71 12.23
N ALA A 6 -19.79 16.21 13.08
CA ALA A 6 -19.43 15.55 14.34
C ALA A 6 -20.59 15.51 15.36
N LEU A 7 -21.56 16.43 15.27
CA LEU A 7 -22.70 16.48 16.20
C LEU A 7 -23.56 15.23 16.12
N VAL A 8 -23.59 14.54 14.96
CA VAL A 8 -24.31 13.28 14.75
C VAL A 8 -23.82 12.17 15.69
N PHE A 9 -22.62 12.30 16.25
CA PHE A 9 -22.07 11.35 17.22
C PHE A 9 -22.30 11.78 18.68
N CYS A 10 -22.83 12.98 18.94
CA CYS A 10 -23.00 13.59 20.27
C CYS A 10 -24.35 13.25 20.94
N GLY A 11 -24.60 11.97 21.22
CA GLY A 11 -25.82 11.49 21.91
C GLY A 11 -27.12 11.88 21.20
N LYS A 12 -28.30 11.49 21.73
CA LYS A 12 -29.57 11.71 20.99
C LYS A 12 -29.97 13.18 20.81
N LYS A 13 -29.39 14.10 21.58
CA LYS A 13 -29.71 15.55 21.56
C LYS A 13 -28.68 16.41 20.82
N ARG A 14 -27.53 15.84 20.43
CA ARG A 14 -26.53 16.48 19.55
C ARG A 14 -26.00 17.80 20.12
N TYR A 15 -25.71 17.85 21.42
CA TYR A 15 -25.25 19.07 22.09
C TYR A 15 -23.75 19.32 21.90
N GLN A 16 -23.40 20.58 21.65
CA GLN A 16 -22.01 21.07 21.65
C GLN A 16 -21.95 22.47 22.23
N LEU A 17 -20.96 22.72 23.08
CA LEU A 17 -20.61 24.05 23.56
C LEU A 17 -19.40 24.54 22.76
N ILE A 18 -19.48 25.77 22.26
CA ILE A 18 -18.35 26.51 21.70
C ILE A 18 -18.16 27.75 22.57
N ALA A 19 -16.95 27.92 23.12
CA ALA A 19 -16.56 29.14 23.82
C ALA A 19 -15.24 29.64 23.25
N SER A 20 -15.12 30.93 22.97
CA SER A 20 -13.92 31.49 22.33
C SER A 20 -13.59 32.87 22.86
N LYS A 21 -12.30 33.08 23.13
CA LYS A 21 -11.72 34.36 23.50
C LYS A 21 -10.48 34.59 22.65
N ARG A 22 -10.32 35.82 22.14
CA ARG A 22 -9.24 36.19 21.24
C ARG A 22 -7.86 35.90 21.86
N TYR A 23 -6.90 35.46 21.04
CA TYR A 23 -5.59 34.98 21.49
C TYR A 23 -4.76 36.07 22.20
N ASP A 24 -4.90 37.32 21.76
CA ASP A 24 -4.25 38.52 22.29
C ASP A 24 -4.91 39.05 23.58
N ASN A 25 -5.85 38.29 24.14
CA ASN A 25 -6.60 38.61 25.35
C ASN A 25 -7.52 39.84 25.21
N ASN A 26 -7.71 40.37 23.98
CA ASN A 26 -8.60 41.47 23.72
C ASN A 26 -10.06 40.97 23.57
N GLY A 27 -10.96 41.54 24.36
CA GLY A 27 -12.40 41.24 24.31
C GLY A 27 -12.85 40.14 25.28
N LYS A 28 -14.17 39.96 25.33
CA LYS A 28 -14.85 39.03 26.26
C LYS A 28 -14.77 37.59 25.76
N LEU A 29 -14.89 36.61 26.66
CA LEU A 29 -15.17 35.23 26.28
C LEU A 29 -16.62 35.14 25.83
N GLY A 30 -16.85 34.90 24.54
CA GLY A 30 -18.17 34.57 24.00
C GLY A 30 -18.41 33.06 24.07
N PHE A 31 -19.65 32.64 24.35
CA PHE A 31 -20.01 31.22 24.28
C PHE A 31 -21.41 31.00 23.72
N THR A 32 -21.59 29.85 23.06
CA THR A 32 -22.89 29.40 22.58
C THR A 32 -23.04 27.89 22.72
N LEU A 33 -24.28 27.45 22.94
CA LEU A 33 -24.65 26.05 22.99
C LEU A 33 -25.45 25.70 21.73
N ILE A 34 -24.98 24.72 21.00
CA ILE A 34 -25.60 24.19 19.77
C ILE A 34 -26.38 22.92 20.13
N ARG A 35 -27.55 22.74 19.53
CA ARG A 35 -28.32 21.49 19.59
C ARG A 35 -29.07 21.21 18.30
N GLN A 36 -29.39 19.94 18.07
CA GLN A 36 -30.31 19.56 17.00
C GLN A 36 -31.77 19.73 17.47
N ARG A 37 -32.58 20.38 16.65
CA ARG A 37 -34.03 20.42 16.79
C ARG A 37 -34.65 19.45 15.77
N LYS A 38 -35.48 18.54 16.26
CA LYS A 38 -36.15 17.52 15.43
C LYS A 38 -37.38 18.09 14.75
N ILE A 39 -37.79 17.46 13.66
CA ILE A 39 -39.06 17.75 12.97
C ILE A 39 -40.22 17.69 13.98
N GLY A 40 -41.12 18.66 13.92
CA GLY A 40 -42.33 18.70 14.77
C GLY A 40 -42.11 19.07 16.25
N SER A 41 -40.89 19.44 16.67
CA SER A 41 -40.60 19.81 18.07
C SER A 41 -40.60 21.32 18.36
N SER A 42 -40.99 22.15 17.39
CA SER A 42 -41.09 23.61 17.51
C SER A 42 -42.52 24.11 17.33
N ALA A 43 -42.81 25.27 17.93
CA ALA A 43 -44.10 25.96 17.76
C ALA A 43 -44.38 26.34 16.29
N ASP A 44 -43.33 26.54 15.48
CA ASP A 44 -43.39 26.64 14.03
C ASP A 44 -42.73 25.39 13.41
N PRO A 45 -43.51 24.37 12.99
CA PRO A 45 -42.98 23.08 12.60
C PRO A 45 -42.31 23.13 11.22
N LYS A 46 -40.97 23.11 11.21
CA LYS A 46 -40.20 22.95 9.97
C LYS A 46 -40.27 21.51 9.46
N ARG A 47 -40.23 21.36 8.12
CA ARG A 47 -40.25 20.06 7.42
C ARG A 47 -38.93 19.27 7.51
N PHE A 48 -37.88 19.84 8.10
CA PHE A 48 -36.57 19.23 8.23
C PHE A 48 -35.97 19.50 9.62
N SER A 49 -35.09 18.63 10.09
CA SER A 49 -34.30 18.88 11.31
C SER A 49 -33.24 19.93 11.05
N TYR A 50 -32.99 20.80 12.01
CA TYR A 50 -31.98 21.86 11.90
C TYR A 50 -31.21 22.01 13.20
N PHE A 51 -30.01 22.57 13.12
CA PHE A 51 -29.24 22.97 14.29
C PHE A 51 -29.57 24.40 14.66
N GLU A 52 -29.72 24.65 15.95
CA GLU A 52 -29.88 25.99 16.53
C GLU A 52 -28.78 26.25 17.54
N TYR A 53 -28.42 27.52 17.71
CA TYR A 53 -27.42 27.97 18.66
C TYR A 53 -28.02 28.98 19.63
N PHE A 54 -27.56 28.95 20.87
CA PHE A 54 -28.08 29.80 21.93
C PHE A 54 -27.64 31.26 21.77
N LYS A 55 -28.61 32.16 21.91
CA LYS A 55 -28.43 33.61 22.03
C LYS A 55 -29.22 34.12 23.23
N ASN A 56 -28.69 35.11 23.92
CA ASN A 56 -29.40 35.86 24.96
C ASN A 56 -29.69 37.27 24.42
N ASN A 57 -30.97 37.68 24.40
CA ASN A 57 -31.41 38.98 23.85
C ASN A 57 -30.85 39.30 22.44
N GLY A 58 -30.83 38.29 21.56
CA GLY A 58 -30.33 38.44 20.18
C GLY A 58 -28.80 38.48 20.03
N GLN A 59 -28.04 38.45 21.12
CA GLN A 59 -26.57 38.45 21.12
C GLN A 59 -25.99 37.14 21.64
N ILE A 60 -24.73 36.86 21.26
CA ILE A 60 -23.98 35.75 21.85
C ILE A 60 -23.64 36.10 23.29
N PRO A 61 -24.03 35.28 24.28
CA PRO A 61 -23.64 35.49 25.67
C PRO A 61 -22.13 35.63 25.78
N SER A 62 -21.68 36.62 26.56
CA SER A 62 -20.26 36.82 26.81
C SER A 62 -20.00 37.28 28.23
N CYS A 63 -18.82 36.94 28.74
CA CYS A 63 -18.36 37.34 30.05
C CYS A 63 -16.89 37.76 30.03
N ASP A 64 -16.55 38.70 30.90
CA ASP A 64 -15.16 39.06 31.15
C ASP A 64 -14.52 37.96 32.01
N ILE A 65 -13.41 37.42 31.54
CA ILE A 65 -12.62 36.42 32.27
C ILE A 65 -11.15 36.81 32.21
N ASN A 66 -10.43 36.62 33.31
CA ASN A 66 -8.97 36.67 33.31
C ASN A 66 -8.42 35.27 33.06
N GLU A 67 -8.80 34.34 33.92
CA GLU A 67 -8.55 32.91 33.79
C GLU A 67 -9.71 32.11 34.40
N PHE A 68 -9.94 30.89 33.94
CA PHE A 68 -10.83 29.96 34.63
C PHE A 68 -10.38 28.51 34.47
N ASP A 69 -10.81 27.67 35.41
CA ASP A 69 -10.50 26.24 35.38
C ASP A 69 -11.42 25.49 34.41
N ALA A 70 -10.97 25.38 33.15
CA ALA A 70 -11.59 24.55 32.14
C ALA A 70 -11.19 23.06 32.23
N LYS A 71 -10.46 22.67 33.30
CA LYS A 71 -9.87 21.34 33.49
C LYS A 71 -8.90 20.94 32.38
N LEU A 72 -8.09 21.88 31.91
CA LEU A 72 -6.99 21.61 30.97
C LEU A 72 -5.81 20.98 31.74
N LEU A 73 -5.01 20.17 31.07
CA LEU A 73 -3.82 19.59 31.66
C LEU A 73 -2.76 20.69 31.91
N GLY A 74 -2.27 20.78 33.14
CA GLY A 74 -1.16 21.66 33.52
C GLY A 74 -1.42 23.17 33.46
N ARG A 75 -2.63 23.64 33.12
CA ARG A 75 -2.92 25.07 33.01
C ARG A 75 -4.40 25.43 33.17
N LYS A 76 -4.67 26.69 33.50
CA LYS A 76 -6.01 27.29 33.40
C LYS A 76 -6.26 27.85 32.00
N PHE A 77 -7.52 28.00 31.62
CA PHE A 77 -7.87 28.64 30.36
C PHE A 77 -7.75 30.16 30.50
N LYS A 78 -7.04 30.80 29.56
CA LYS A 78 -6.87 32.25 29.48
C LYS A 78 -7.44 32.81 28.17
N THR A 79 -6.98 32.28 27.03
CA THR A 79 -7.39 32.65 25.68
C THR A 79 -7.49 31.41 24.78
N GLY A 80 -8.12 31.56 23.60
CA GLY A 80 -8.30 30.50 22.62
C GLY A 80 -9.76 30.05 22.49
N THR A 81 -9.96 28.84 21.95
CA THR A 81 -11.30 28.27 21.71
C THR A 81 -11.44 26.93 22.43
N ILE A 82 -12.56 26.75 23.12
CA ILE A 82 -12.99 25.48 23.72
C ILE A 82 -14.15 24.94 22.91
N ILE A 83 -14.01 23.70 22.47
CA ILE A 83 -15.09 22.93 21.84
C ILE A 83 -15.38 21.75 22.76
N LYS A 84 -16.60 21.67 23.29
CA LYS A 84 -17.04 20.57 24.15
C LYS A 84 -18.21 19.84 23.51
N MET A 85 -17.97 18.59 23.15
CA MET A 85 -18.98 17.66 22.65
C MET A 85 -19.57 16.86 23.80
N TYR A 86 -20.90 16.78 23.88
CA TYR A 86 -21.58 16.10 24.98
C TYR A 86 -22.07 14.72 24.55
N SER A 87 -21.96 13.75 25.45
CA SER A 87 -22.47 12.37 25.26
C SER A 87 -22.02 11.73 23.94
N TYR A 88 -20.81 12.04 23.48
CA TYR A 88 -20.24 11.38 22.32
C TYR A 88 -20.00 9.89 22.63
N GLN A 89 -20.11 9.04 21.61
CA GLN A 89 -19.85 7.62 21.71
C GLN A 89 -18.52 7.29 21.04
N PHE A 90 -17.71 6.48 21.70
CA PHE A 90 -16.54 5.89 21.06
C PHE A 90 -16.98 4.70 20.19
N PRO A 91 -16.23 4.39 19.13
CA PRO A 91 -16.33 3.11 18.46
C PRO A 91 -16.07 1.95 19.45
N SER A 92 -16.57 0.76 19.12
CA SER A 92 -16.25 -0.44 19.90
C SER A 92 -14.74 -0.67 19.97
N GLY A 93 -14.24 -1.15 21.11
CA GLY A 93 -12.82 -1.46 21.30
C GLY A 93 -11.90 -0.26 21.61
N TYR A 94 -12.46 0.91 21.94
CA TYR A 94 -11.68 2.08 22.38
C TYR A 94 -11.73 2.22 23.89
N ALA A 95 -10.57 2.18 24.53
CA ALA A 95 -10.37 2.28 25.97
C ALA A 95 -10.27 3.75 26.45
N GLY A 96 -9.81 4.68 25.62
CA GLY A 96 -9.62 6.09 26.02
C GLY A 96 -9.07 7.01 24.93
N PHE A 97 -8.88 8.29 25.27
CA PHE A 97 -8.29 9.30 24.38
C PHE A 97 -6.77 9.13 24.22
N ALA A 98 -6.06 8.84 25.30
CA ALA A 98 -4.60 8.76 25.34
C ALA A 98 -4.04 7.45 24.73
N GLN A 99 -4.92 6.56 24.27
CA GLN A 99 -4.56 5.26 23.71
C GLN A 99 -5.11 5.08 22.28
N ASP A 100 -6.23 4.37 22.14
CA ASP A 100 -6.78 3.95 20.86
C ASP A 100 -7.21 5.11 19.97
N LEU A 101 -7.75 6.17 20.56
CA LEU A 101 -8.09 7.38 19.82
C LEU A 101 -6.84 8.13 19.37
N ASN A 102 -5.82 8.27 20.23
CA ASN A 102 -4.55 8.88 19.83
C ASN A 102 -3.97 8.17 18.60
N GLN A 103 -3.97 6.85 18.62
CA GLN A 103 -3.52 6.05 17.49
C GLN A 103 -4.32 6.30 16.22
N SER A 104 -5.65 6.27 16.30
CA SER A 104 -6.50 6.53 15.12
C SER A 104 -6.37 7.97 14.62
N LEU A 105 -6.21 8.93 15.53
CA LEU A 105 -5.95 10.33 15.17
C LEU A 105 -4.61 10.48 14.45
N ASN A 106 -3.56 9.73 14.80
CA ASN A 106 -2.32 9.74 14.02
C ASN A 106 -2.56 9.28 12.58
N GLU A 107 -3.40 8.26 12.37
CA GLU A 107 -3.73 7.80 11.01
C GLU A 107 -4.51 8.88 10.22
N PHE A 108 -5.50 9.54 10.83
CA PHE A 108 -6.28 10.59 10.15
C PHE A 108 -5.54 11.92 10.02
N LEU A 109 -4.60 12.20 10.91
CA LEU A 109 -3.71 13.37 10.88
C LEU A 109 -2.31 12.86 10.59
N PHE A 110 -2.07 12.47 9.34
CA PHE A 110 -0.80 11.91 8.89
C PHE A 110 0.37 12.87 9.17
N GLU A 111 0.18 14.16 8.89
CA GLU A 111 1.15 15.24 9.12
C GLU A 111 0.45 16.49 9.69
N PRO A 112 0.13 16.51 10.99
CA PRO A 112 -0.58 17.63 11.59
C PRO A 112 0.29 18.88 11.64
N VAL A 113 -0.32 20.04 11.35
CA VAL A 113 0.36 21.35 11.41
C VAL A 113 0.86 21.68 12.82
N LEU A 114 0.16 21.22 13.85
CA LEU A 114 0.51 21.43 15.25
C LEU A 114 0.41 20.10 16.02
N PRO A 115 1.29 19.87 17.00
CA PRO A 115 1.16 18.73 17.89
C PRO A 115 -0.14 18.81 18.70
N ILE A 116 -0.72 17.65 18.97
CA ILE A 116 -1.95 17.52 19.76
C ILE A 116 -1.63 16.70 20.99
N LEU A 117 -2.16 17.11 22.15
CA LEU A 117 -2.07 16.34 23.39
C LEU A 117 -3.42 15.69 23.67
N THR A 118 -3.45 14.36 23.73
CA THR A 118 -4.65 13.61 24.12
C THR A 118 -4.58 13.27 25.60
N VAL A 119 -5.65 13.52 26.34
CA VAL A 119 -5.67 13.40 27.81
C VAL A 119 -6.94 12.70 28.27
N ASP A 120 -6.76 11.65 29.06
CA ASP A 120 -7.75 10.94 29.85
C ASP A 120 -7.69 11.37 31.32
N LYS A 121 -8.81 11.17 32.01
CA LYS A 121 -8.94 11.47 33.44
C LYS A 121 -8.97 10.21 34.26
N LYS A 122 -8.16 10.15 35.33
CA LYS A 122 -8.09 9.00 36.25
C LYS A 122 -9.44 8.69 36.89
N GLU A 123 -10.28 9.71 37.13
CA GLU A 123 -11.62 9.49 37.71
C GLU A 123 -12.54 8.71 36.76
N ARG A 124 -12.37 8.90 35.44
CA ARG A 124 -13.16 8.22 34.41
C ARG A 124 -12.53 6.91 33.96
N TYR A 125 -11.21 6.84 33.94
CA TYR A 125 -10.41 5.70 33.46
C TYR A 125 -9.40 5.25 34.53
N PRO A 126 -9.86 4.74 35.70
CA PRO A 126 -8.98 4.46 36.84
C PRO A 126 -7.97 3.34 36.57
N ASN A 127 -8.29 2.44 35.65
CA ASN A 127 -7.46 1.30 35.28
C ASN A 127 -6.50 1.61 34.11
N ASN A 128 -6.60 2.81 33.51
CA ASN A 128 -5.72 3.20 32.42
C ASN A 128 -4.39 3.70 32.98
N LYS A 129 -3.28 3.09 32.52
CA LYS A 129 -1.92 3.45 32.92
C LYS A 129 -1.37 4.66 32.16
N VAL A 130 -1.87 4.91 30.95
CA VAL A 130 -1.43 6.01 30.08
C VAL A 130 -2.58 7.00 30.00
N LEU A 131 -2.48 8.08 30.77
CA LEU A 131 -3.54 9.09 30.89
C LEU A 131 -3.30 10.29 29.97
N ASP A 132 -2.11 10.45 29.42
CA ASP A 132 -1.78 11.50 28.49
C ASP A 132 -0.76 11.01 27.46
N LEU A 133 -0.90 11.46 26.22
CA LEU A 133 0.00 11.09 25.14
C LEU A 133 0.06 12.19 24.08
N ASP A 134 1.27 12.52 23.66
CA ASP A 134 1.50 13.42 22.54
C ASP A 134 1.10 12.76 21.20
N LEU A 135 0.71 13.61 20.25
CA LEU A 135 0.39 13.22 18.89
C LEU A 135 1.09 14.18 17.94
N TYR A 136 2.00 13.63 17.14
CA TYR A 136 2.77 14.35 16.13
C TYR A 136 2.46 13.91 14.70
N GLY A 137 1.51 12.99 14.53
CA GLY A 137 1.13 12.41 13.24
C GLY A 137 1.82 11.09 12.93
N LEU A 138 1.23 10.33 12.00
CA LEU A 138 1.75 9.03 11.62
C LEU A 138 3.10 9.12 10.90
N LYS A 139 3.31 10.15 10.06
CA LYS A 139 4.56 10.35 9.31
C LYS A 139 5.78 10.35 10.24
N ARG A 140 5.74 11.17 11.29
CA ARG A 140 6.84 11.27 12.27
C ARG A 140 7.14 9.93 12.93
N ARG A 141 6.11 9.15 13.26
CA ARG A 141 6.27 7.80 13.84
C ARG A 141 6.87 6.79 12.86
N LEU A 142 6.73 7.01 11.55
CA LEU A 142 7.28 6.15 10.51
C LEU A 142 8.73 6.50 10.19
N GLU A 143 9.11 7.77 10.33
CA GLU A 143 10.43 8.30 9.93
C GLU A 143 11.38 8.55 11.10
N GLU A 144 10.97 8.24 12.34
CA GLU A 144 11.86 8.31 13.51
C GLU A 144 13.09 7.38 13.33
N ASP A 145 14.30 7.91 13.59
CA ASP A 145 15.60 7.22 13.44
C ASP A 145 15.71 5.85 14.13
N LYS A 146 14.82 5.55 15.09
CA LYS A 146 14.76 4.28 15.84
C LYS A 146 13.52 3.45 15.51
N ASN A 147 12.93 3.62 14.33
CA ASN A 147 11.74 2.88 13.95
C ASN A 147 12.05 1.38 13.78
N ALA A 148 11.59 0.57 14.74
CA ALA A 148 11.77 -0.88 14.73
C ALA A 148 10.90 -1.60 13.68
N TYR A 149 9.91 -0.92 13.09
CA TYR A 149 8.86 -1.52 12.26
C TYR A 149 9.10 -1.39 10.76
N VAL A 150 9.59 -0.24 10.29
CA VAL A 150 9.82 0.01 8.87
C VAL A 150 11.13 -0.64 8.44
N ASP A 151 11.08 -1.38 7.33
CA ASP A 151 12.23 -2.02 6.69
C ASP A 151 12.89 -1.05 5.71
N THR A 152 12.08 -0.48 4.83
CA THR A 152 12.51 0.52 3.84
C THR A 152 11.33 1.40 3.48
N PHE A 153 11.61 2.61 3.00
CA PHE A 153 10.62 3.45 2.35
C PHE A 153 11.22 4.19 1.17
N PHE A 154 10.37 4.69 0.28
CA PHE A 154 10.76 5.55 -0.84
C PHE A 154 9.57 6.42 -1.24
N SER A 155 9.83 7.52 -1.95
CA SER A 155 8.78 8.40 -2.46
C SER A 155 8.86 8.62 -3.97
N GLU A 156 7.72 8.94 -4.58
CA GLU A 156 7.60 9.37 -5.97
C GLU A 156 6.70 10.61 -6.06
N VAL A 157 7.14 11.64 -6.77
CA VAL A 157 6.34 12.82 -7.09
C VAL A 157 5.85 12.69 -8.52
N TYR A 158 4.53 12.72 -8.70
CA TYR A 158 3.87 12.74 -9.99
C TYR A 158 3.37 14.15 -10.29
N GLU A 159 3.81 14.71 -11.41
CA GLU A 159 3.29 15.96 -11.98
C GLU A 159 2.65 15.59 -13.32
N ASP A 160 1.32 15.55 -13.38
CA ASP A 160 0.56 15.05 -14.51
C ASP A 160 -0.58 16.00 -14.86
N GLN A 161 -0.79 16.27 -16.15
CA GLN A 161 -1.89 17.13 -16.63
C GLN A 161 -3.26 16.69 -16.11
N LEU A 162 -3.46 15.39 -15.84
CA LEU A 162 -4.73 14.85 -15.37
C LEU A 162 -5.14 15.43 -14.00
N PHE A 163 -4.22 15.48 -13.04
CA PHE A 163 -4.55 15.78 -11.64
C PHE A 163 -3.66 16.83 -11.00
N GLY A 164 -2.67 17.38 -11.72
CA GLY A 164 -1.68 18.31 -11.18
C GLY A 164 -0.55 17.54 -10.48
N LYS A 165 -0.20 17.95 -9.26
CA LYS A 165 0.90 17.36 -8.48
C LYS A 165 0.40 16.45 -7.37
N ALA A 166 1.01 15.27 -7.23
CA ALA A 166 0.77 14.37 -6.11
C ALA A 166 2.07 13.68 -5.67
N LYS A 167 2.32 13.61 -4.36
CA LYS A 167 3.47 12.88 -3.81
C LYS A 167 3.00 11.58 -3.18
N VAL A 168 3.54 10.46 -3.63
CA VAL A 168 3.34 9.14 -3.00
C VAL A 168 4.56 8.79 -2.18
N THR A 169 4.34 8.30 -0.96
CA THR A 169 5.38 7.64 -0.17
C THR A 169 4.96 6.20 0.06
N CYS A 170 5.88 5.25 -0.02
CA CYS A 170 5.62 3.83 0.21
C CYS A 170 6.46 3.36 1.40
N TYR A 171 5.82 3.07 2.53
CA TYR A 171 6.48 2.50 3.71
C TYR A 171 6.28 0.99 3.72
N VAL A 172 7.40 0.24 3.71
CA VAL A 172 7.40 -1.21 3.74
C VAL A 172 7.82 -1.68 5.13
N PHE A 173 6.96 -2.44 5.80
CA PHE A 173 7.19 -2.94 7.15
C PHE A 173 7.95 -4.26 7.15
N LYS A 174 8.74 -4.48 8.21
CA LYS A 174 9.43 -5.75 8.47
C LYS A 174 8.40 -6.87 8.68
N PRO A 175 8.56 -8.02 8.01
CA PRO A 175 7.65 -9.15 8.19
C PRO A 175 7.72 -9.76 9.59
N LYS A 176 8.90 -9.71 10.23
CA LYS A 176 9.17 -10.23 11.57
C LYS A 176 9.84 -9.17 12.41
N LEU A 177 9.25 -8.84 13.55
CA LEU A 177 9.82 -7.93 14.54
C LEU A 177 10.76 -8.70 15.47
N GLU A 178 11.74 -8.01 16.06
CA GLU A 178 12.68 -8.62 17.01
C GLU A 178 11.95 -9.29 18.17
N ASN A 179 12.36 -10.53 18.49
CA ASN A 179 11.80 -11.34 19.58
C ASN A 179 10.28 -11.64 19.45
N ARG A 180 9.73 -11.62 18.23
CA ARG A 180 8.33 -11.95 17.93
C ARG A 180 8.25 -12.93 16.77
N ASP A 181 7.23 -13.78 16.76
CA ASP A 181 6.84 -14.55 15.58
C ASP A 181 6.14 -13.65 14.55
N VAL A 182 5.92 -14.17 13.33
CA VAL A 182 5.28 -13.41 12.24
C VAL A 182 3.84 -13.04 12.56
N LYS A 183 3.08 -13.97 13.15
CA LYS A 183 1.66 -13.76 13.42
C LYS A 183 1.47 -12.58 14.38
N LYS A 184 2.23 -12.57 15.46
CA LYS A 184 2.26 -11.51 16.47
C LYS A 184 2.86 -10.22 15.90
N SER A 185 3.87 -10.30 15.03
CA SER A 185 4.42 -9.13 14.34
C SER A 185 3.35 -8.46 13.46
N LYS A 186 2.63 -9.26 12.66
CA LYS A 186 1.52 -8.80 11.81
C LYS A 186 0.39 -8.19 12.64
N GLU A 187 -0.03 -8.81 13.74
CA GLU A 187 -1.04 -8.26 14.65
C GLU A 187 -0.60 -6.90 15.21
N ILE A 188 0.64 -6.78 15.69
CA ILE A 188 1.17 -5.52 16.23
C ILE A 188 1.22 -4.44 15.14
N ILE A 189 1.69 -4.75 13.94
CA ILE A 189 1.75 -3.79 12.83
C ILE A 189 0.34 -3.34 12.44
N ARG A 190 -0.60 -4.28 12.31
CA ARG A 190 -2.00 -4.00 11.98
C ARG A 190 -2.62 -3.06 13.01
N ASP A 191 -2.49 -3.39 14.29
CA ASP A 191 -3.05 -2.56 15.36
C ASP A 191 -2.35 -1.20 15.43
N ARG A 192 -1.07 -1.12 15.07
CA ARG A 192 -0.26 0.12 15.18
C ARG A 192 -0.40 1.13 14.07
N PHE A 193 -0.60 0.65 12.85
CA PHE A 193 -0.49 1.45 11.62
C PHE A 193 -1.68 1.26 10.66
N PHE A 194 -2.51 0.24 10.87
CA PHE A 194 -3.65 -0.10 10.00
C PHE A 194 -4.93 -0.33 10.80
N ARG A 195 -5.13 0.36 11.92
CA ARG A 195 -6.27 0.12 12.82
C ARG A 195 -7.60 0.41 12.15
N ASN A 196 -7.61 1.39 11.26
CA ASN A 196 -8.78 1.75 10.46
C ASN A 196 -8.76 1.15 9.05
N ASP A 197 -7.94 0.11 8.81
CA ASP A 197 -7.80 -0.58 7.51
C ASP A 197 -7.46 0.38 6.35
N MET A 198 -6.58 1.34 6.63
CA MET A 198 -6.14 2.35 5.67
C MET A 198 -4.76 1.98 5.13
N SER A 199 -4.71 1.25 4.02
CA SER A 199 -3.44 0.87 3.37
C SER A 199 -2.97 1.92 2.36
N VAL A 200 -3.89 2.65 1.73
CA VAL A 200 -3.59 3.81 0.89
C VAL A 200 -4.31 5.01 1.48
N MET A 201 -3.58 6.05 1.88
CA MET A 201 -4.15 7.22 2.56
C MET A 201 -4.10 8.43 1.64
N PHE A 202 -5.22 9.09 1.40
CA PHE A 202 -5.29 10.28 0.56
C PHE A 202 -5.37 11.50 1.46
N SER A 203 -4.29 12.26 1.54
CA SER A 203 -4.17 13.38 2.46
C SER A 203 -4.18 14.72 1.74
N VAL A 204 -4.65 15.75 2.43
CA VAL A 204 -4.49 17.14 2.01
C VAL A 204 -4.18 18.01 3.21
N ASN A 205 -3.12 18.82 3.10
CA ASN A 205 -2.54 19.59 4.19
C ASN A 205 -2.28 18.68 5.41
N GLY A 206 -1.79 17.46 5.15
CA GLY A 206 -1.48 16.46 6.16
C GLY A 206 -2.67 15.78 6.86
N GLN A 207 -3.92 16.11 6.50
CA GLN A 207 -5.11 15.41 6.98
C GLN A 207 -5.62 14.41 5.93
N VAL A 208 -5.95 13.19 6.35
CA VAL A 208 -6.55 12.16 5.48
C VAL A 208 -8.01 12.51 5.16
N HIS A 209 -8.37 12.51 3.88
CA HIS A 209 -9.72 12.80 3.34
C HIS A 209 -10.34 11.59 2.62
N GLY A 210 -9.65 10.46 2.60
CA GLY A 210 -10.15 9.17 2.11
C GLY A 210 -9.06 8.12 2.11
N SER A 211 -9.43 6.86 1.94
CA SER A 211 -8.48 5.75 1.92
C SER A 211 -8.92 4.59 1.03
N TYR A 212 -7.96 3.72 0.69
CA TYR A 212 -8.23 2.36 0.21
C TYR A 212 -7.70 1.34 1.22
N SER A 213 -8.37 0.20 1.31
CA SER A 213 -7.92 -0.96 2.09
C SER A 213 -6.81 -1.73 1.36
N ALA A 214 -6.32 -2.79 2.00
CA ALA A 214 -5.32 -3.70 1.44
C ALA A 214 -5.77 -4.40 0.12
N GLU A 215 -7.05 -4.28 -0.24
CA GLU A 215 -7.58 -4.66 -1.54
C GLU A 215 -6.83 -3.98 -2.70
N PHE A 216 -6.42 -2.71 -2.54
CA PHE A 216 -5.63 -2.03 -3.58
C PHE A 216 -4.29 -2.74 -3.83
N ILE A 217 -3.63 -3.21 -2.77
CA ILE A 217 -2.34 -3.89 -2.86
C ILE A 217 -2.52 -5.26 -3.55
N THR A 218 -3.54 -6.02 -3.16
CA THR A 218 -3.75 -7.39 -3.65
C THR A 218 -4.39 -7.44 -5.05
N ARG A 219 -5.38 -6.59 -5.35
CA ARG A 219 -6.10 -6.62 -6.63
C ARG A 219 -5.54 -5.65 -7.66
N THR A 220 -5.16 -4.45 -7.24
CA THR A 220 -4.57 -3.46 -8.15
C THR A 220 -3.07 -3.66 -8.29
N LEU A 221 -2.28 -3.74 -7.22
CA LEU A 221 -0.83 -3.94 -7.37
C LEU A 221 -0.43 -5.39 -7.66
N LYS A 222 -1.26 -6.37 -7.25
CA LYS A 222 -0.99 -7.81 -7.32
C LYS A 222 0.17 -8.27 -6.43
N PHE A 223 0.53 -7.50 -5.41
CA PHE A 223 1.63 -7.80 -4.49
C PHE A 223 1.11 -8.42 -3.18
N ASN A 224 0.61 -9.66 -3.23
CA ASN A 224 -0.04 -10.32 -2.10
C ASN A 224 0.87 -10.41 -0.85
N LEU A 225 2.18 -10.62 -1.03
CA LEU A 225 3.16 -10.67 0.06
C LEU A 225 3.37 -9.33 0.79
N LEU A 226 2.88 -8.22 0.21
CA LEU A 226 2.94 -6.89 0.78
C LEU A 226 1.62 -6.44 1.43
N LYS A 227 0.54 -7.23 1.33
CA LYS A 227 -0.82 -6.89 1.79
C LYS A 227 -0.83 -6.24 3.19
N ASP A 228 -0.17 -6.89 4.14
CA ASP A 228 -0.19 -6.50 5.56
C ASP A 228 1.03 -5.64 5.97
N TYR A 229 1.90 -5.32 5.02
CA TYR A 229 3.21 -4.73 5.28
C TYR A 229 3.52 -3.52 4.41
N LEU A 230 2.51 -2.94 3.76
CA LEU A 230 2.69 -1.80 2.88
C LEU A 230 1.67 -0.71 3.20
N LEU A 231 2.18 0.47 3.55
CA LEU A 231 1.40 1.68 3.72
C LEU A 231 1.78 2.70 2.65
N ILE A 232 0.78 3.28 1.99
CA ILE A 232 0.95 4.19 0.85
C ILE A 232 0.25 5.52 1.10
N PRO A 233 0.90 6.50 1.77
CA PRO A 233 0.36 7.85 1.88
C PRO A 233 0.54 8.62 0.57
N LEU A 234 -0.54 9.23 0.10
CA LEU A 234 -0.60 10.13 -1.03
C LEU A 234 -0.91 11.53 -0.52
N ASP A 235 -0.01 12.48 -0.76
CA ASP A 235 -0.27 13.91 -0.57
C ASP A 235 -0.89 14.50 -1.83
N CYS A 236 -2.17 14.84 -1.72
CA CYS A 236 -3.00 15.45 -2.77
C CYS A 236 -3.05 16.98 -2.65
N THR A 237 -2.21 17.61 -1.82
CA THR A 237 -2.24 19.07 -1.60
C THR A 237 -1.98 19.86 -2.88
N GLY A 238 -1.06 19.37 -3.72
CA GLY A 238 -0.72 19.98 -5.01
C GLY A 238 -1.62 19.59 -6.18
N MET A 239 -2.71 18.86 -5.94
CA MET A 239 -3.64 18.47 -7.01
C MET A 239 -4.47 19.66 -7.47
N ASN A 240 -4.89 19.63 -8.74
CA ASN A 240 -5.81 20.60 -9.32
C ASN A 240 -7.09 20.69 -8.48
N PHE A 241 -7.59 21.91 -8.26
CA PHE A 241 -8.74 22.15 -7.38
C PHE A 241 -9.99 21.37 -7.83
N ASP A 242 -10.32 21.43 -9.12
CA ASP A 242 -11.49 20.74 -9.68
C ASP A 242 -11.39 19.21 -9.55
N PHE A 243 -10.20 18.66 -9.83
CA PHE A 243 -9.94 17.22 -9.66
C PHE A 243 -10.08 16.81 -8.20
N ARG A 244 -9.56 17.62 -7.27
CA ARG A 244 -9.67 17.39 -5.83
C ARG A 244 -11.12 17.45 -5.36
N GLU A 245 -11.92 18.38 -5.89
CA GLU A 245 -13.34 18.49 -5.58
C GLU A 245 -14.09 17.22 -6.00
N GLU A 246 -13.77 16.64 -7.16
CA GLU A 246 -14.37 15.37 -7.62
C GLU A 246 -13.76 14.10 -7.02
N LEU A 247 -12.62 14.20 -6.34
CA LEU A 247 -12.01 13.08 -5.64
C LEU A 247 -12.56 12.88 -4.22
N PHE A 248 -12.80 13.96 -3.48
CA PHE A 248 -13.09 13.89 -2.04
C PHE A 248 -14.56 14.16 -1.68
N MET A 249 -15.08 13.37 -0.75
CA MET A 249 -16.38 13.64 -0.14
C MET A 249 -16.27 14.68 0.98
N SER A 250 -17.37 15.37 1.28
CA SER A 250 -17.43 16.35 2.38
C SER A 250 -17.27 15.72 3.76
N ASP A 251 -17.54 14.41 3.89
CA ASP A 251 -17.38 13.64 5.13
C ASP A 251 -15.92 13.24 5.41
N ARG A 252 -15.04 13.29 4.40
CA ARG A 252 -13.60 12.97 4.49
C ARG A 252 -13.30 11.53 4.93
N GLU A 253 -14.29 10.64 4.86
CA GLU A 253 -14.12 9.23 5.23
C GLU A 253 -13.77 8.36 4.01
N ARG A 254 -14.32 8.69 2.85
CA ARG A 254 -14.15 7.94 1.61
C ARG A 254 -13.95 8.86 0.43
N LEU A 255 -13.32 8.31 -0.60
CA LEU A 255 -13.27 8.95 -1.91
C LEU A 255 -14.66 8.90 -2.56
N LYS A 256 -14.95 9.89 -3.39
CA LYS A 256 -16.12 9.88 -4.27
C LYS A 256 -16.03 8.68 -5.23
N LYS A 257 -17.17 8.10 -5.57
CA LYS A 257 -17.26 7.14 -6.67
C LYS A 257 -17.52 7.93 -7.95
N GLY A 258 -16.50 8.00 -8.81
CA GLY A 258 -16.54 8.78 -10.04
C GLY A 258 -15.39 8.41 -10.97
N ASP A 259 -15.34 9.07 -12.11
CA ASP A 259 -14.35 8.83 -13.15
C ASP A 259 -12.96 9.26 -12.68
N GLU A 260 -12.83 10.38 -11.98
CA GLU A 260 -11.58 10.92 -11.44
C GLU A 260 -10.93 9.94 -10.45
N ALA A 261 -11.72 9.40 -9.52
CA ALA A 261 -11.25 8.40 -8.56
C ALA A 261 -10.80 7.11 -9.29
N SER A 262 -11.51 6.71 -10.34
CA SER A 262 -11.17 5.53 -11.14
C SER A 262 -9.88 5.72 -11.95
N LEU A 263 -9.74 6.89 -12.58
CA LEU A 263 -8.56 7.29 -13.35
C LEU A 263 -7.32 7.38 -12.46
N LEU A 264 -7.43 8.02 -11.29
CA LEU A 264 -6.32 8.10 -10.33
C LEU A 264 -5.92 6.71 -9.84
N ARG A 265 -6.91 5.85 -9.55
CA ARG A 265 -6.66 4.47 -9.11
C ARG A 265 -5.91 3.66 -10.17
N GLU A 266 -6.31 3.76 -11.44
CA GLU A 266 -5.63 3.09 -12.54
C GLU A 266 -4.20 3.63 -12.73
N TYR A 267 -4.06 4.95 -12.69
CA TYR A 267 -2.77 5.63 -12.79
C TYR A 267 -1.79 5.15 -11.72
N LEU A 268 -2.19 5.24 -10.44
CA LEU A 268 -1.39 4.79 -9.30
C LEU A 268 -1.04 3.31 -9.44
N GLY A 269 -2.03 2.47 -9.80
CA GLY A 269 -1.79 1.05 -10.03
C GLY A 269 -0.73 0.80 -11.10
N LYS A 270 -0.77 1.51 -12.22
CA LYS A 270 0.21 1.36 -13.31
C LYS A 270 1.61 1.83 -12.92
N LYS A 271 1.73 2.99 -12.26
CA LYS A 271 3.04 3.56 -11.87
C LYS A 271 3.67 2.77 -10.72
N LEU A 272 2.92 2.48 -9.66
CA LEU A 272 3.44 1.76 -8.48
C LEU A 272 3.84 0.30 -8.79
N ARG A 273 3.17 -0.37 -9.73
CA ARG A 273 3.59 -1.72 -10.19
C ARG A 273 4.95 -1.75 -10.86
N LYS A 274 5.42 -0.63 -11.40
CA LYS A 274 6.75 -0.48 -12.04
C LYS A 274 7.73 0.31 -11.15
N SER A 275 7.32 0.65 -9.93
CA SER A 275 8.13 1.38 -8.97
C SER A 275 9.11 0.43 -8.26
N GLN A 276 9.78 0.91 -7.21
CA GLN A 276 10.63 0.08 -6.37
C GLN A 276 9.87 -1.08 -5.70
N LEU A 277 8.54 -1.01 -5.58
CA LEU A 277 7.72 -2.10 -5.03
C LEU A 277 7.86 -3.41 -5.81
N GLU A 278 8.06 -3.36 -7.14
CA GLU A 278 8.26 -4.56 -7.96
C GLU A 278 9.49 -5.35 -7.49
N GLU A 279 10.59 -4.62 -7.29
CA GLU A 279 11.85 -5.18 -6.83
C GLU A 279 11.75 -5.68 -5.38
N ILE A 280 11.09 -4.93 -4.50
CA ILE A 280 10.87 -5.31 -3.10
C ILE A 280 10.03 -6.60 -3.02
N ASN A 281 8.94 -6.68 -3.79
CA ASN A 281 8.10 -7.87 -3.87
C ASN A 281 8.88 -9.07 -4.43
N ARG A 282 9.69 -8.85 -5.49
CA ARG A 282 10.52 -9.89 -6.08
C ARG A 282 11.57 -10.43 -5.10
N ARG A 283 12.26 -9.55 -4.36
CA ARG A 283 13.22 -9.96 -3.33
C ARG A 283 12.56 -10.78 -2.22
N ARG A 284 11.39 -10.34 -1.73
CA ARG A 284 10.60 -11.12 -0.76
C ARG A 284 10.24 -12.50 -1.30
N LYS A 285 9.98 -12.63 -2.58
CA LYS A 285 9.66 -13.92 -3.21
C LYS A 285 10.90 -14.82 -3.34
N GLU A 286 12.01 -14.26 -3.82
CA GLU A 286 13.28 -14.98 -4.00
C GLU A 286 13.84 -15.50 -2.67
N SER A 287 13.72 -14.73 -1.58
CA SER A 287 14.22 -15.11 -0.26
C SER A 287 13.46 -16.27 0.40
N ILE A 288 12.22 -16.56 -0.04
CA ILE A 288 11.43 -17.70 0.44
C ILE A 288 11.86 -19.00 -0.28
N GLY A 289 12.64 -18.89 -1.37
CA GLY A 289 12.94 -19.97 -2.29
C GLY A 289 13.82 -21.11 -1.74
N LEU A 290 13.25 -22.09 -1.02
CA LEU A 290 13.91 -23.37 -0.74
C LEU A 290 13.92 -24.24 -2.02
N GLU A 291 15.09 -24.63 -2.54
CA GLU A 291 15.18 -25.54 -3.69
C GLU A 291 14.97 -27.00 -3.23
N SER A 292 14.10 -27.76 -3.90
CA SER A 292 14.03 -29.22 -3.74
C SER A 292 13.85 -29.91 -5.09
N GLU A 293 14.83 -30.69 -5.52
CA GLU A 293 14.84 -31.38 -6.82
C GLU A 293 13.79 -32.52 -6.92
N ASP A 294 13.37 -33.09 -5.78
CA ASP A 294 12.51 -34.29 -5.68
C ASP A 294 11.00 -34.07 -5.93
N THR A 295 10.51 -32.84 -6.04
CA THR A 295 9.06 -32.56 -6.15
C THR A 295 8.55 -32.57 -7.60
N THR A 296 9.48 -32.52 -8.55
CA THR A 296 9.21 -32.44 -10.00
C THR A 296 8.55 -33.71 -10.54
N GLU A 297 8.89 -34.90 -10.01
CA GLU A 297 8.36 -36.17 -10.50
C GLU A 297 6.87 -36.37 -10.19
N LEU A 298 6.42 -36.02 -8.98
CA LEU A 298 5.01 -36.07 -8.56
C LEU A 298 4.13 -35.19 -9.45
N ILE A 299 4.61 -33.99 -9.76
CA ILE A 299 3.93 -33.01 -10.62
C ILE A 299 3.84 -33.55 -12.06
N LYS A 300 4.94 -34.13 -12.58
CA LYS A 300 4.99 -34.74 -13.92
C LYS A 300 4.07 -35.96 -14.05
N SER A 301 4.00 -36.83 -13.04
CA SER A 301 3.11 -38.01 -13.09
C SER A 301 1.63 -37.63 -13.11
N PHE A 302 1.24 -36.58 -12.40
CA PHE A 302 -0.14 -36.09 -12.42
C PHE A 302 -0.49 -35.39 -13.73
N ALA A 303 0.39 -34.52 -14.23
CA ALA A 303 0.22 -33.85 -15.52
C ALA A 303 -0.05 -34.87 -16.65
N LYS A 304 0.60 -36.04 -16.60
CA LYS A 304 0.40 -37.15 -17.54
C LYS A 304 -0.94 -37.88 -17.37
N ASN A 305 -1.47 -37.94 -16.15
CA ASN A 305 -2.67 -38.72 -15.83
C ASN A 305 -3.96 -37.89 -15.85
N LEU A 306 -3.89 -36.57 -16.12
CA LEU A 306 -5.09 -35.73 -16.20
C LEU A 306 -5.86 -35.97 -17.52
N PRO A 307 -7.17 -36.24 -17.48
CA PRO A 307 -7.98 -36.39 -18.70
C PRO A 307 -8.00 -35.09 -19.51
N LYS A 308 -7.42 -35.14 -20.72
CA LYS A 308 -7.19 -33.97 -21.59
C LYS A 308 -8.48 -33.30 -22.10
N ASP A 309 -9.60 -34.03 -22.10
CA ASP A 309 -10.91 -33.55 -22.54
C ASP A 309 -11.79 -33.01 -21.41
N SER A 310 -11.29 -33.01 -20.16
CA SER A 310 -12.06 -32.52 -19.02
C SER A 310 -12.13 -30.98 -18.99
N GLU A 311 -13.28 -30.44 -18.58
CA GLU A 311 -13.40 -29.01 -18.19
C GLU A 311 -12.32 -28.60 -17.15
N LEU A 312 -11.81 -29.57 -16.38
CA LEU A 312 -10.71 -29.44 -15.43
C LEU A 312 -9.38 -29.08 -16.12
N TYR A 313 -9.06 -29.73 -17.24
CA TYR A 313 -7.85 -29.45 -18.03
C TYR A 313 -7.92 -28.06 -18.66
N LYS A 314 -9.07 -27.68 -19.22
CA LYS A 314 -9.32 -26.32 -19.74
C LYS A 314 -9.22 -25.25 -18.63
N LEU A 315 -9.68 -25.58 -17.43
CA LEU A 315 -9.57 -24.70 -16.26
C LEU A 315 -8.11 -24.53 -15.82
N LEU A 316 -7.30 -25.60 -15.84
CA LEU A 316 -5.86 -25.56 -15.56
C LEU A 316 -5.13 -24.67 -16.59
N GLN A 317 -5.43 -24.82 -17.89
CA GLN A 317 -4.85 -24.00 -18.96
C GLN A 317 -5.20 -22.51 -18.87
N ASN A 318 -6.41 -22.16 -18.43
CA ASN A 318 -6.86 -20.76 -18.35
C ASN A 318 -6.38 -20.03 -17.09
N THR A 319 -6.18 -20.76 -15.99
CA THR A 319 -5.82 -20.16 -14.68
C THR A 319 -4.30 -20.11 -14.49
N LEU A 320 -3.59 -21.13 -14.97
CA LEU A 320 -2.14 -21.11 -15.12
C LEU A 320 -1.86 -20.54 -16.50
N LYS A 321 -1.59 -19.23 -16.64
CA LYS A 321 -1.07 -18.74 -17.93
C LYS A 321 0.25 -19.47 -18.17
N LEU A 322 0.18 -20.50 -19.00
CA LEU A 322 1.29 -21.30 -19.49
C LEU A 322 2.21 -20.35 -20.25
N GLU A 323 3.16 -19.75 -19.54
CA GLU A 323 4.34 -19.21 -20.18
C GLU A 323 5.20 -20.41 -20.52
N GLU A 324 5.30 -20.70 -21.81
CA GLU A 324 6.25 -21.61 -22.40
C GLU A 324 7.65 -21.29 -21.84
N ARG A 325 8.09 -22.02 -20.82
CA ARG A 325 9.52 -22.08 -20.51
C ARG A 325 10.16 -22.80 -21.68
N LYS A 326 10.68 -22.03 -22.64
CA LYS A 326 11.54 -22.56 -23.70
C LYS A 326 12.64 -23.36 -23.02
N GLU A 327 12.69 -24.67 -23.26
CA GLU A 327 13.93 -25.40 -23.09
C GLU A 327 14.94 -24.74 -24.03
N LYS A 328 15.88 -24.00 -23.45
CA LYS A 328 17.09 -23.66 -24.17
C LYS A 328 17.78 -24.98 -24.45
N LYS A 329 17.72 -25.46 -25.70
CA LYS A 329 18.70 -26.40 -26.23
C LYS A 329 20.07 -25.91 -25.74
N LYS A 330 20.77 -26.74 -24.97
CA LYS A 330 22.18 -26.54 -24.63
C LYS A 330 22.96 -26.53 -25.95
N SER A 331 23.03 -25.35 -26.58
CA SER A 331 24.12 -25.04 -27.47
C SER A 331 25.31 -24.80 -26.56
N SER A 332 26.32 -25.64 -26.72
CA SER A 332 27.65 -25.45 -26.16
C SER A 332 28.23 -24.17 -26.74
N ASP A 333 27.85 -23.04 -26.17
CA ASP A 333 28.60 -21.80 -26.32
C ASP A 333 28.61 -21.13 -24.95
N SER A 334 29.73 -21.31 -24.27
CA SER A 334 30.02 -20.79 -22.95
C SER A 334 30.02 -19.26 -22.98
N LYS A 335 28.84 -18.64 -22.95
CA LYS A 335 28.73 -17.27 -22.47
C LYS A 335 28.98 -17.30 -20.98
N LYS A 336 30.17 -16.81 -20.59
CA LYS A 336 30.55 -16.52 -19.21
C LYS A 336 29.34 -15.90 -18.47
N PRO A 337 29.10 -16.29 -17.21
CA PRO A 337 28.17 -15.57 -16.37
C PRO A 337 28.55 -14.10 -16.45
N LYS A 338 27.59 -13.20 -16.72
CA LYS A 338 27.80 -11.80 -16.34
C LYS A 338 28.07 -11.85 -14.85
N GLU A 339 29.30 -11.56 -14.47
CA GLU A 339 29.67 -11.31 -13.07
C GLU A 339 28.57 -10.41 -12.52
N LYS A 340 27.93 -10.87 -11.43
CA LYS A 340 27.24 -9.94 -10.54
C LYS A 340 28.30 -8.91 -10.21
N THR A 341 28.18 -7.72 -10.78
CA THR A 341 28.98 -6.58 -10.33
C THR A 341 28.75 -6.50 -8.84
N ASP A 342 29.78 -6.83 -8.05
CA ASP A 342 29.77 -6.62 -6.61
C ASP A 342 29.25 -5.20 -6.38
N GLU A 343 28.07 -5.09 -5.76
CA GLU A 343 27.54 -3.79 -5.36
C GLU A 343 28.57 -3.22 -4.37
N LYS A 344 29.36 -2.25 -4.82
CA LYS A 344 30.25 -1.51 -3.93
C LYS A 344 29.39 -0.93 -2.80
N PRO A 345 29.82 -1.05 -1.53
CA PRO A 345 29.12 -0.42 -0.42
C PRO A 345 28.92 1.07 -0.72
N PHE A 346 27.65 1.50 -0.79
CA PHE A 346 27.29 2.90 -0.96
C PHE A 346 27.39 3.57 0.42
N HIS A 347 28.30 4.53 0.54
CA HIS A 347 28.49 5.33 1.76
C HIS A 347 27.96 6.74 1.51
N PRO A 348 26.69 6.99 1.82
CA PRO A 348 26.07 8.28 1.53
C PRO A 348 26.54 9.40 2.44
N ASN A 349 26.63 10.61 1.88
CA ASN A 349 26.78 11.85 2.62
C ASN A 349 25.42 12.37 3.11
N PRO A 350 25.40 13.17 4.21
CA PRO A 350 24.16 13.79 4.71
C PRO A 350 23.54 14.79 3.73
N PHE A 351 24.37 15.45 2.92
CA PHE A 351 23.96 16.43 1.92
C PHE A 351 24.60 16.12 0.56
N PRO A 352 23.90 16.40 -0.54
CA PRO A 352 24.38 16.14 -1.89
C PRO A 352 25.63 16.96 -2.22
N THR A 353 26.68 16.30 -2.73
CA THR A 353 27.84 17.00 -3.32
C THR A 353 28.01 16.71 -4.80
N ILE A 354 27.45 15.60 -5.27
CA ILE A 354 27.51 15.17 -6.67
C ILE A 354 26.09 14.94 -7.19
N PHE A 355 25.76 15.58 -8.31
CA PHE A 355 24.56 15.31 -9.08
C PHE A 355 24.88 15.40 -10.57
N GLN A 356 24.84 14.27 -11.27
CA GLN A 356 25.21 14.21 -12.69
C GLN A 356 24.42 13.14 -13.44
N LEU A 357 24.29 13.30 -14.76
CA LEU A 357 23.61 12.31 -15.59
C LEU A 357 24.34 10.95 -15.57
N HIS A 358 23.62 9.86 -15.30
CA HIS A 358 24.18 8.52 -15.29
C HIS A 358 24.75 8.16 -16.67
N ARG A 359 26.03 7.78 -16.72
CA ARG A 359 26.77 7.52 -17.97
C ARG A 359 26.71 8.70 -18.94
N ARG A 360 27.04 9.90 -18.44
CA ARG A 360 27.25 11.11 -19.23
C ARG A 360 28.14 10.81 -20.44
N LYS A 361 27.73 11.29 -21.63
CA LYS A 361 28.55 11.26 -22.84
C LYS A 361 29.28 12.60 -22.99
N ASP A 362 30.45 12.58 -23.62
CA ASP A 362 31.13 13.82 -24.01
C ASP A 362 30.29 14.55 -25.08
N GLY A 363 29.74 15.72 -24.73
CA GLY A 363 28.88 16.54 -25.59
C GLY A 363 27.50 16.88 -25.00
N ILE A 364 26.56 17.36 -25.84
CA ILE A 364 25.17 17.64 -25.44
C ILE A 364 24.46 16.29 -25.21
N ASN A 365 23.95 16.08 -23.99
CA ASN A 365 23.20 14.87 -23.65
C ASN A 365 21.80 14.91 -24.25
N VAL A 366 21.65 14.35 -25.46
CA VAL A 366 20.36 14.23 -26.14
C VAL A 366 19.62 12.98 -25.66
N ILE A 367 18.43 13.18 -25.11
CA ILE A 367 17.55 12.15 -24.58
C ILE A 367 16.33 12.04 -25.49
N ASN A 368 16.24 10.92 -26.20
CA ASN A 368 15.11 10.63 -27.08
C ASN A 368 13.93 10.11 -26.24
N VAL A 369 12.80 10.82 -26.33
CA VAL A 369 11.55 10.46 -25.66
C VAL A 369 10.49 10.16 -26.71
N PRO A 370 9.97 8.93 -26.79
CA PRO A 370 8.97 8.57 -27.80
C PRO A 370 7.63 9.26 -27.53
N LEU A 371 7.01 9.79 -28.58
CA LEU A 371 5.65 10.32 -28.51
C LEU A 371 4.68 9.22 -28.05
N LYS A 372 3.80 9.52 -27.09
CA LYS A 372 2.91 8.55 -26.41
C LYS A 372 3.64 7.44 -25.60
N GLY A 373 4.92 7.60 -25.31
CA GLY A 373 5.68 6.70 -24.44
C GLY A 373 6.22 7.38 -23.17
N GLU A 374 7.04 6.64 -22.41
CA GLU A 374 7.82 7.14 -21.27
C GLU A 374 9.30 6.92 -21.53
N LYS A 375 10.14 7.84 -21.06
CA LYS A 375 11.58 7.61 -20.93
C LYS A 375 12.05 7.91 -19.51
N THR A 376 12.69 6.94 -18.88
CA THR A 376 13.35 7.12 -17.58
C THR A 376 14.82 7.50 -17.78
N ILE A 377 15.20 8.60 -17.15
CA ILE A 377 16.53 9.17 -17.05
C ILE A 377 17.03 8.87 -15.64
N LYS A 378 18.32 8.53 -15.52
CA LYS A 378 18.95 8.27 -14.23
C LYS A 378 20.03 9.31 -13.96
N PHE A 379 20.10 9.78 -12.73
CA PHE A 379 21.15 10.66 -12.25
C PHE A 379 21.90 9.96 -11.12
N ASP A 380 23.22 10.04 -11.15
CA ASP A 380 24.10 9.51 -10.10
C ASP A 380 24.30 10.55 -9.01
N THR A 381 24.40 10.05 -7.79
CA THR A 381 24.37 10.83 -6.57
C THR A 381 25.11 10.14 -5.43
N ASP A 382 25.58 10.92 -4.46
CA ASP A 382 26.35 10.50 -3.30
C ASP A 382 25.62 10.60 -1.95
N TRP A 383 24.29 10.69 -1.90
CA TRP A 383 23.56 10.99 -0.65
C TRP A 383 22.50 9.94 -0.24
N VAL A 384 21.94 10.07 0.96
CA VAL A 384 20.99 9.10 1.57
C VAL A 384 19.61 9.04 0.89
N ASP A 385 18.98 7.87 0.95
CA ASP A 385 17.73 7.60 0.23
C ASP A 385 16.51 8.43 0.71
N ASP A 386 16.54 8.97 1.94
CA ASP A 386 15.46 9.73 2.56
C ASP A 386 15.50 11.25 2.31
N TYR A 387 16.47 11.74 1.53
CA TYR A 387 16.75 13.19 1.43
C TYR A 387 15.55 14.05 1.02
N PHE A 388 14.62 13.51 0.22
CA PHE A 388 13.41 14.22 -0.24
C PHE A 388 12.23 14.14 0.75
N ASP A 389 12.39 13.37 1.83
CA ASP A 389 11.33 13.05 2.78
C ASP A 389 11.60 13.59 4.19
N ARG A 390 12.81 14.12 4.43
CA ARG A 390 13.20 14.70 5.73
C ARG A 390 12.26 15.80 6.21
N ILE A 391 12.13 15.90 7.52
CA ILE A 391 11.39 16.97 8.19
C ILE A 391 12.13 18.30 8.04
N GLU A 392 13.45 18.27 8.26
CA GLU A 392 14.34 19.44 8.18
C GLU A 392 15.36 19.24 7.05
N ASN A 393 15.70 20.33 6.37
CA ASN A 393 16.70 20.37 5.29
C ASN A 393 16.47 19.29 4.21
N HIS A 394 15.21 19.12 3.79
CA HIS A 394 14.86 18.23 2.70
C HIS A 394 15.28 18.81 1.35
N GLY A 395 15.69 17.94 0.46
CA GLY A 395 15.90 18.27 -0.94
C GLY A 395 14.64 18.19 -1.78
N ASP A 396 14.70 18.78 -2.96
CA ASP A 396 13.74 18.62 -4.03
C ASP A 396 14.47 18.56 -5.38
N LEU A 397 13.85 17.90 -6.35
CA LEU A 397 14.31 17.85 -7.73
C LEU A 397 13.43 18.78 -8.57
N GLN A 398 13.99 19.93 -8.91
CA GLN A 398 13.32 20.97 -9.67
C GLN A 398 13.66 20.86 -11.15
N LEU A 399 12.69 21.16 -12.02
CA LEU A 399 12.89 21.21 -13.46
C LEU A 399 12.47 22.58 -13.97
N ALA A 400 13.31 23.18 -14.80
CA ALA A 400 13.00 24.41 -15.50
C ALA A 400 13.18 24.22 -17.01
N LEU A 401 12.19 24.70 -17.78
CA LEU A 401 12.29 24.75 -19.24
C LEU A 401 13.10 25.99 -19.63
N LEU A 402 14.26 25.79 -20.26
CA LEU A 402 15.11 26.89 -20.73
C LEU A 402 14.71 27.33 -22.13
N LYS A 403 14.51 26.38 -23.05
CA LYS A 403 14.10 26.64 -24.44
C LYS A 403 13.25 25.50 -24.97
N ALA A 404 12.25 25.84 -25.78
CA ALA A 404 11.47 24.88 -26.56
C ALA A 404 11.56 25.25 -28.05
N LYS A 405 12.14 24.37 -28.86
CA LYS A 405 12.15 24.49 -30.33
C LYS A 405 11.05 23.62 -30.90
N ARG A 406 10.12 24.24 -31.64
CA ARG A 406 9.03 23.57 -32.33
C ARG A 406 9.38 23.36 -33.80
N LYS A 407 8.96 22.23 -34.36
CA LYS A 407 9.29 21.84 -35.74
C LYS A 407 8.65 22.76 -36.81
N ASP A 408 7.47 23.32 -36.56
CA ASP A 408 6.68 24.05 -37.56
C ASP A 408 6.01 25.34 -37.04
N THR A 409 6.79 26.34 -36.62
CA THR A 409 6.25 27.70 -36.44
C THR A 409 6.89 28.65 -37.45
N LYS A 410 6.16 28.97 -38.54
CA LYS A 410 6.34 30.25 -39.24
C LYS A 410 5.99 31.35 -38.24
N GLY A 411 6.90 32.29 -38.02
CA GLY A 411 6.78 33.34 -37.01
C GLY A 411 5.41 34.01 -37.02
N GLY A 412 4.78 34.09 -35.85
CA GLY A 412 3.55 34.84 -35.63
C GLY A 412 3.81 36.00 -34.70
N ASP A 413 3.17 37.14 -34.96
CA ASP A 413 3.35 38.42 -34.22
C ASP A 413 2.65 38.45 -32.84
N LYS A 414 2.28 37.28 -32.29
CA LYS A 414 1.65 37.19 -30.97
C LYS A 414 2.70 36.88 -29.90
N PRO A 415 2.67 37.56 -28.74
CA PRO A 415 3.46 37.15 -27.59
C PRO A 415 3.17 35.68 -27.30
N GLY A 416 4.21 34.84 -27.27
CA GLY A 416 4.07 33.46 -26.86
C GLY A 416 3.53 33.41 -25.43
N THR A 417 2.57 32.53 -25.16
CA THR A 417 2.20 32.20 -23.79
C THR A 417 3.38 31.50 -23.13
N GLU A 418 3.84 32.00 -21.97
CA GLU A 418 4.75 31.27 -21.09
C GLU A 418 4.09 29.94 -20.74
N LYS A 419 4.55 28.84 -21.34
CA LYS A 419 4.08 27.49 -21.01
C LYS A 419 5.00 26.91 -19.95
N GLU A 420 4.42 26.36 -18.90
CA GLU A 420 5.18 25.64 -17.89
C GLU A 420 5.64 24.28 -18.44
N ILE A 421 6.69 23.72 -17.85
CA ILE A 421 7.22 22.41 -18.29
C ILE A 421 6.16 21.29 -18.16
N THR A 422 5.29 21.41 -17.17
CA THR A 422 4.16 20.52 -16.86
C THR A 422 3.05 20.57 -17.90
N ASP A 423 2.95 21.64 -18.70
CA ASP A 423 2.05 21.71 -19.86
C ASP A 423 2.56 20.84 -21.02
N LEU A 424 3.87 20.62 -21.09
CA LEU A 424 4.53 19.90 -22.19
C LEU A 424 4.83 18.44 -21.83
N LEU A 425 5.14 18.17 -20.57
CA LEU A 425 5.60 16.88 -20.09
C LEU A 425 4.89 16.50 -18.79
N ASN A 426 4.38 15.27 -18.73
CA ASN A 426 4.11 14.61 -17.46
C ASN A 426 5.45 14.11 -16.88
N ILE A 427 5.67 14.35 -15.60
CA ILE A 427 6.95 14.13 -14.93
C ILE A 427 6.75 13.20 -13.73
N VAL A 428 7.65 12.23 -13.59
CA VAL A 428 7.75 11.40 -12.37
C VAL A 428 9.15 11.52 -11.81
N LYS A 429 9.26 11.93 -10.54
CA LYS A 429 10.53 12.07 -9.82
C LYS A 429 10.56 11.01 -8.73
N SER A 430 11.55 10.14 -8.72
CA SER A 430 11.74 9.21 -7.60
C SER A 430 12.64 9.82 -6.54
N SER A 431 12.42 9.42 -5.29
CA SER A 431 13.41 9.60 -4.24
C SER A 431 14.72 8.89 -4.62
N PRO A 432 15.84 9.32 -4.03
CA PRO A 432 17.13 8.67 -4.19
C PRO A 432 17.06 7.22 -3.72
N ASN A 433 17.84 6.35 -4.38
CA ASN A 433 17.98 4.95 -4.00
C ASN A 433 19.39 4.48 -4.33
N LYS A 434 20.18 4.19 -3.30
CA LYS A 434 21.57 3.74 -3.41
C LYS A 434 22.38 4.61 -4.37
N GLY A 435 22.26 5.93 -4.24
CA GLY A 435 23.01 6.87 -5.08
C GLY A 435 22.47 7.03 -6.50
N THR A 436 21.20 6.72 -6.76
CA THR A 436 20.55 7.01 -8.04
C THR A 436 19.18 7.69 -7.87
N ILE A 437 18.94 8.80 -8.57
CA ILE A 437 17.60 9.37 -8.80
C ILE A 437 17.08 8.92 -10.16
N LYS A 438 15.79 8.60 -10.26
CA LYS A 438 15.09 8.40 -11.54
C LYS A 438 14.14 9.56 -11.84
N LEU A 439 14.26 10.10 -13.05
CA LEU A 439 13.35 11.08 -13.63
C LEU A 439 12.67 10.45 -14.85
N THR A 440 11.36 10.26 -14.82
CA THR A 440 10.62 9.76 -15.98
C THR A 440 9.84 10.88 -16.64
N LEU A 441 10.01 11.02 -17.95
CA LEU A 441 9.34 12.02 -18.77
C LEU A 441 8.36 11.34 -19.74
N ASN A 442 7.18 11.94 -19.86
CA ASN A 442 6.08 11.48 -20.68
C ASN A 442 5.54 12.67 -21.50
N PRO A 443 5.66 12.69 -22.84
CA PRO A 443 5.16 13.80 -23.67
C PRO A 443 3.65 13.93 -23.57
N THR A 444 3.17 15.17 -23.40
CA THR A 444 1.73 15.47 -23.46
C THR A 444 1.26 15.55 -24.93
N LYS A 445 -0.04 15.77 -25.13
CA LYS A 445 -0.61 15.96 -26.48
C LYS A 445 -0.13 17.23 -27.17
N GLU A 446 0.52 18.13 -26.43
CA GLU A 446 1.01 19.39 -26.97
C GLU A 446 2.31 19.25 -27.77
N LEU A 447 3.06 18.15 -27.61
CA LEU A 447 4.35 17.94 -28.26
C LEU A 447 4.23 17.09 -29.52
N GLU A 448 5.04 17.41 -30.52
CA GLU A 448 5.09 16.70 -31.80
C GLU A 448 6.46 16.05 -32.06
N VAL A 449 6.49 15.07 -32.98
CA VAL A 449 7.74 14.39 -33.35
C VAL A 449 8.70 15.38 -33.99
N GLY A 450 9.88 15.53 -33.38
CA GLY A 450 10.94 16.45 -33.79
C GLY A 450 11.08 17.68 -32.91
N ASP A 451 10.16 17.92 -31.97
CA ASP A 451 10.30 18.99 -30.98
C ASP A 451 11.51 18.72 -30.06
N GLU A 452 12.20 19.81 -29.69
CA GLU A 452 13.38 19.77 -28.82
C GLU A 452 13.19 20.69 -27.61
N LEU A 453 13.40 20.17 -26.41
CA LEU A 453 13.26 20.86 -25.14
C LEU A 453 14.60 20.87 -24.40
N GLU A 454 15.11 22.06 -24.10
CA GLU A 454 16.28 22.25 -23.25
C GLU A 454 15.80 22.39 -21.80
N ILE A 455 16.13 21.40 -20.96
CA ILE A 455 15.63 21.30 -19.59
C ILE A 455 16.82 21.38 -18.64
N LYS A 456 16.70 22.28 -17.66
CA LYS A 456 17.58 22.36 -16.50
C LYS A 456 16.98 21.52 -15.38
N VAL A 457 17.73 20.54 -14.89
CA VAL A 457 17.37 19.73 -13.73
C VAL A 457 18.23 20.18 -12.57
N SER A 458 17.60 20.67 -11.51
CA SER A 458 18.28 21.29 -10.37
C SER A 458 17.95 20.52 -9.11
N LEU A 459 18.98 20.04 -8.42
CA LEU A 459 18.86 19.42 -7.12
C LEU A 459 19.11 20.47 -6.03
N THR A 460 18.14 20.68 -5.14
CA THR A 460 18.34 21.62 -4.03
C THR A 460 19.28 21.05 -2.97
N THR A 461 20.13 21.93 -2.44
CA THR A 461 21.11 21.63 -1.38
C THR A 461 21.01 22.70 -0.29
N GLU A 462 21.71 22.55 0.84
CA GLU A 462 21.82 23.64 1.84
C GLU A 462 22.57 24.88 1.29
N GLY A 463 23.41 24.69 0.27
CA GLY A 463 24.13 25.74 -0.42
C GLY A 463 23.50 26.07 -1.77
N GLU A 464 24.34 26.19 -2.80
CA GLU A 464 23.86 26.39 -4.16
C GLU A 464 23.26 25.08 -4.73
N PRO A 465 22.17 25.16 -5.52
CA PRO A 465 21.63 23.99 -6.19
C PRO A 465 22.65 23.42 -7.19
N ILE A 466 22.69 22.09 -7.28
CA ILE A 466 23.54 21.42 -8.28
C ILE A 466 22.70 21.20 -9.54
N ASP A 467 23.14 21.80 -10.63
CA ASP A 467 22.40 21.85 -11.89
C ASP A 467 22.98 20.90 -12.93
N GLU A 468 22.10 20.19 -13.65
CA GLU A 468 22.47 19.39 -14.80
C GLU A 468 21.51 19.69 -15.97
N MET A 469 22.07 19.93 -17.16
CA MET A 469 21.30 20.25 -18.37
C MET A 469 21.13 19.03 -19.26
N ILE A 470 19.91 18.83 -19.75
CA ILE A 470 19.56 17.77 -20.69
C ILE A 470 18.79 18.35 -21.89
N LEU A 471 19.05 17.80 -23.08
CA LEU A 471 18.27 18.11 -24.28
C LEU A 471 17.31 16.96 -24.55
N VAL A 472 16.02 17.19 -24.44
CA VAL A 472 14.97 16.20 -24.72
C VAL A 472 14.49 16.36 -26.15
N LYS A 473 14.55 15.29 -26.93
CA LYS A 473 14.04 15.26 -28.31
C LYS A 473 12.88 14.29 -28.43
N ILE A 474 11.76 14.76 -28.98
CA ILE A 474 10.58 13.93 -29.19
C ILE A 474 10.76 13.09 -30.45
N THR A 475 10.70 11.77 -30.30
CA THR A 475 10.85 10.81 -31.40
C THR A 475 9.52 10.14 -31.72
N GLU A 476 9.49 9.42 -32.84
CA GLU A 476 8.34 8.59 -33.20
C GLU A 476 7.99 7.61 -32.07
N PRO A 477 6.70 7.26 -31.92
CA PRO A 477 6.29 6.21 -30.99
C PRO A 477 7.08 4.93 -31.24
N GLU A 478 7.54 4.27 -30.18
CA GLU A 478 8.16 2.96 -30.34
C GLU A 478 7.14 2.01 -30.98
N LYS A 479 7.52 1.39 -32.11
CA LYS A 479 6.70 0.33 -32.72
C LYS A 479 6.45 -0.71 -31.63
N PRO A 480 5.20 -1.14 -31.40
CA PRO A 480 4.94 -2.25 -30.49
C PRO A 480 5.80 -3.41 -30.98
N LYS A 481 6.64 -3.97 -30.10
CA LYS A 481 7.38 -5.19 -30.44
C LYS A 481 6.31 -6.20 -30.87
N GLU A 482 6.30 -6.57 -32.15
CA GLU A 482 5.43 -7.62 -32.65
C GLU A 482 5.68 -8.83 -31.75
N LYS A 483 4.62 -9.27 -31.06
CA LYS A 483 4.68 -10.57 -30.39
C LYS A 483 4.95 -11.56 -31.52
N THR A 484 6.17 -12.10 -31.58
CA THR A 484 6.50 -13.21 -32.46
C THR A 484 5.32 -14.18 -32.45
N PRO A 485 4.80 -14.60 -33.62
CA PRO A 485 3.71 -15.56 -33.69
C PRO A 485 4.07 -16.73 -32.79
N LYS A 486 3.19 -17.07 -31.85
CA LYS A 486 3.36 -18.28 -31.04
C LYS A 486 3.43 -19.45 -32.02
N GLU A 487 4.60 -20.07 -32.14
CA GLU A 487 4.74 -21.34 -32.83
C GLU A 487 3.81 -22.37 -32.19
N LYS A 488 3.33 -23.31 -33.01
CA LYS A 488 2.40 -24.35 -32.60
C LYS A 488 2.87 -25.06 -31.34
N GLU A 489 1.89 -25.26 -30.47
CA GLU A 489 1.95 -25.78 -29.11
C GLU A 489 2.89 -26.98 -28.97
N ASN A 490 3.95 -26.80 -28.18
CA ASN A 490 4.73 -27.90 -27.64
C ASN A 490 4.26 -28.16 -26.19
N TYR A 491 3.58 -29.29 -26.00
CA TYR A 491 2.69 -29.57 -24.86
C TYR A 491 3.37 -30.21 -23.64
N GLU A 492 4.69 -30.13 -23.49
CA GLU A 492 5.41 -30.92 -22.47
C GLU A 492 5.56 -30.24 -21.10
N ASN A 493 5.26 -28.95 -20.95
CA ASN A 493 5.45 -28.23 -19.67
C ASN A 493 4.17 -27.53 -19.20
N ILE A 494 3.32 -28.26 -18.46
CA ILE A 494 2.21 -27.66 -17.70
C ILE A 494 2.83 -26.82 -16.56
N GLY A 495 2.61 -25.50 -16.57
CA GLY A 495 3.07 -24.54 -15.56
C GLY A 495 2.31 -24.66 -14.24
N LEU A 496 2.34 -25.84 -13.61
CA LEU A 496 1.78 -26.09 -12.29
C LEU A 496 2.57 -25.32 -11.21
N PRO A 497 1.92 -24.94 -10.09
CA PRO A 497 2.62 -24.30 -8.96
C PRO A 497 3.79 -25.15 -8.45
N GLU A 498 4.85 -24.53 -7.95
CA GLU A 498 5.95 -25.27 -7.33
C GLU A 498 5.50 -25.86 -5.98
N LEU A 499 5.70 -27.17 -5.79
CA LEU A 499 5.49 -27.81 -4.49
C LEU A 499 6.78 -27.72 -3.68
N LYS A 500 6.71 -27.10 -2.49
CA LYS A 500 7.82 -27.04 -1.53
C LYS A 500 7.47 -27.79 -0.25
N ARG A 501 8.33 -28.75 0.09
CA ARG A 501 8.24 -29.50 1.35
C ARG A 501 8.85 -28.65 2.45
N VAL A 502 8.13 -28.50 3.56
CA VAL A 502 8.57 -27.72 4.72
C VAL A 502 8.61 -28.63 5.94
N ASN A 503 9.68 -28.55 6.71
CA ASN A 503 9.83 -29.20 8.01
C ASN A 503 10.11 -28.14 9.08
N GLU A 504 10.11 -28.53 10.36
CA GLU A 504 10.32 -27.64 11.50
C GLU A 504 11.61 -26.81 11.39
N LYS A 505 12.68 -27.41 10.87
CA LYS A 505 13.97 -26.73 10.62
C LYS A 505 13.87 -25.54 9.65
N ASP A 506 12.87 -25.55 8.76
CA ASP A 506 12.69 -24.55 7.70
C ASP A 506 11.81 -23.37 8.18
N TRP A 507 11.09 -23.54 9.31
CA TRP A 507 10.11 -22.56 9.79
C TRP A 507 10.75 -21.21 10.11
N LEU A 508 11.92 -21.18 10.77
CA LEU A 508 12.59 -19.93 11.12
C LEU A 508 12.93 -19.07 9.90
N THR A 509 13.37 -19.71 8.80
CA THR A 509 13.67 -19.04 7.54
C THR A 509 12.40 -18.49 6.91
N LEU A 510 11.35 -19.29 6.81
CA LEU A 510 10.06 -18.87 6.24
C LEU A 510 9.42 -17.74 7.07
N GLU A 511 9.52 -17.81 8.39
CA GLU A 511 9.05 -16.77 9.29
C GLU A 511 9.81 -15.45 9.08
N SER A 512 11.12 -15.49 8.87
CA SER A 512 11.89 -14.27 8.59
C SER A 512 11.40 -13.54 7.32
N GLN A 513 10.70 -14.24 6.44
CA GLN A 513 10.15 -13.74 5.18
C GLN A 513 8.64 -13.47 5.22
N GLY A 514 8.01 -13.60 6.39
CA GLY A 514 6.60 -13.28 6.60
C GLY A 514 5.63 -14.41 6.28
N ILE A 515 6.11 -15.65 6.13
CA ILE A 515 5.25 -16.83 6.05
C ILE A 515 5.18 -17.47 7.44
N PRO A 516 4.04 -17.35 8.16
CA PRO A 516 3.85 -18.06 9.42
C PRO A 516 3.77 -19.58 9.17
N MET A 517 4.54 -20.34 9.94
CA MET A 517 4.55 -21.80 9.94
C MET A 517 4.53 -22.33 11.38
N GLY A 518 3.90 -23.46 11.59
CA GLY A 518 3.85 -24.14 12.88
C GLY A 518 3.02 -25.42 12.79
N TYR A 519 2.89 -26.15 13.89
CA TYR A 519 2.20 -27.44 13.90
C TYR A 519 0.74 -27.38 13.43
N GLU A 520 0.02 -26.28 13.65
CA GLU A 520 -1.38 -26.14 13.21
C GLU A 520 -1.50 -25.73 11.72
N THR A 521 -0.40 -25.30 11.09
CA THR A 521 -0.40 -24.90 9.67
C THR A 521 -0.09 -26.11 8.79
N VAL A 522 -1.03 -26.50 7.95
CA VAL A 522 -0.91 -27.66 7.04
C VAL A 522 -0.22 -27.26 5.75
N MET A 523 -0.63 -26.15 5.15
CA MET A 523 -0.05 -25.65 3.90
C MET A 523 -0.15 -24.14 3.80
N TYR A 524 0.70 -23.52 3.00
CA TYR A 524 0.68 -22.10 2.73
C TYR A 524 0.78 -21.85 1.22
N PRO A 525 -0.30 -21.35 0.58
CA PRO A 525 -0.24 -20.99 -0.83
C PRO A 525 0.36 -19.59 -0.99
N VAL A 526 1.26 -19.44 -1.95
CA VAL A 526 1.83 -18.16 -2.36
C VAL A 526 1.43 -17.90 -3.81
N GLY A 527 0.62 -16.87 -4.01
CA GLY A 527 0.15 -16.42 -5.31
C GLY A 527 0.46 -14.94 -5.57
N GLU A 528 0.52 -14.59 -6.85
CA GLU A 528 0.68 -13.21 -7.34
C GLU A 528 -0.48 -12.86 -8.28
N GLY A 529 -1.36 -11.98 -7.80
CA GLY A 529 -2.58 -11.59 -8.51
C GLY A 529 -3.53 -12.77 -8.78
N ASP A 530 -3.50 -13.28 -10.01
CA ASP A 530 -4.37 -14.37 -10.47
C ASP A 530 -3.63 -15.71 -10.59
N LYS A 531 -2.32 -15.74 -10.37
CA LYS A 531 -1.47 -16.92 -10.52
C LYS A 531 -1.14 -17.50 -9.14
N LEU A 532 -1.34 -18.80 -8.95
CA LEU A 532 -0.77 -19.55 -7.84
C LEU A 532 0.63 -20.02 -8.26
N GLU A 533 1.65 -19.72 -7.48
CA GLU A 533 3.04 -19.92 -7.89
C GLU A 533 3.75 -20.99 -7.08
N THR A 534 3.53 -21.01 -5.77
CA THR A 534 4.18 -21.97 -4.86
C THR A 534 3.20 -22.41 -3.80
N ILE A 535 3.24 -23.70 -3.45
CA ILE A 535 2.50 -24.27 -2.33
C ILE A 535 3.51 -24.89 -1.37
N TYR A 536 3.64 -24.30 -0.19
CA TYR A 536 4.42 -24.86 0.90
C TYR A 536 3.56 -25.87 1.66
N ILE A 537 4.02 -27.10 1.82
CA ILE A 537 3.29 -28.16 2.53
C ILE A 537 4.12 -28.58 3.74
N ASN A 538 3.52 -28.46 4.93
CA ASN A 538 4.17 -28.71 6.20
C ASN A 538 4.11 -30.19 6.58
N LEU A 539 5.26 -30.87 6.45
CA LEU A 539 5.44 -32.26 6.83
C LEU A 539 5.50 -32.47 8.35
N ASP A 540 5.60 -31.40 9.13
CA ASP A 540 5.51 -31.43 10.59
C ASP A 540 4.20 -30.81 11.09
N SER A 541 3.16 -30.78 10.24
CA SER A 541 1.82 -30.41 10.70
C SER A 541 1.25 -31.49 11.62
N LYS A 542 0.50 -31.07 12.64
CA LYS A 542 -0.17 -31.94 13.62
C LYS A 542 -1.05 -32.98 12.95
N VAL A 543 -1.75 -32.58 11.88
CA VAL A 543 -2.57 -33.46 11.04
C VAL A 543 -1.74 -34.62 10.47
N PHE A 544 -0.60 -34.31 9.84
CA PHE A 544 0.26 -35.34 9.29
C PHE A 544 0.97 -36.16 10.38
N LEU A 545 1.44 -35.53 11.46
CA LEU A 545 2.09 -36.21 12.57
C LEU A 545 1.14 -37.21 13.27
N ASN A 546 -0.12 -36.83 13.47
CA ASN A 546 -1.16 -37.71 14.03
C ASN A 546 -1.52 -38.89 13.10
N HIS A 547 -1.46 -38.67 11.79
CA HIS A 547 -1.65 -39.75 10.82
C HIS A 547 -0.43 -40.68 10.80
N ARG A 548 0.78 -40.10 10.78
CA ARG A 548 2.07 -40.80 10.79
C ARG A 548 2.24 -41.65 12.06
N SER A 549 1.79 -41.19 13.22
CA SER A 549 1.96 -41.91 14.49
C SER A 549 1.23 -43.27 14.53
N LYS A 550 0.27 -43.50 13.64
CA LYS A 550 -0.45 -44.77 13.47
C LYS A 550 0.32 -45.80 12.63
N LEU A 551 1.37 -45.37 11.93
CA LEU A 551 2.15 -46.18 11.00
C LEU A 551 3.49 -46.58 11.65
N LYS A 552 3.92 -47.84 11.47
CA LYS A 552 5.15 -48.36 12.08
C LYS A 552 6.22 -48.79 11.07
N GLY A 553 5.84 -49.11 9.82
CA GLY A 553 6.78 -49.52 8.76
C GLY A 553 7.30 -48.33 7.95
N GLU A 554 8.60 -48.34 7.62
CA GLU A 554 9.24 -47.26 6.83
C GLU A 554 8.59 -47.07 5.45
N GLU A 555 8.27 -48.16 4.76
CA GLU A 555 7.60 -48.11 3.46
C GLU A 555 6.19 -47.51 3.56
N GLN A 556 5.43 -47.88 4.61
CA GLN A 556 4.11 -47.33 4.88
C GLN A 556 4.16 -45.82 5.17
N ILE A 557 5.19 -45.37 5.89
CA ILE A 557 5.41 -43.94 6.18
C ILE A 557 5.72 -43.17 4.89
N LEU A 558 6.56 -43.73 4.02
CA LEU A 558 6.93 -43.09 2.76
C LEU A 558 5.73 -42.99 1.80
N VAL A 559 4.90 -44.03 1.73
CA VAL A 559 3.64 -44.00 0.96
C VAL A 559 2.66 -42.98 1.53
N ALA A 560 2.49 -42.95 2.86
CA ALA A 560 1.62 -41.97 3.52
C ALA A 560 2.08 -40.53 3.30
N GLN A 561 3.39 -40.27 3.34
CA GLN A 561 3.96 -38.96 3.04
C GLN A 561 3.68 -38.53 1.59
N LYS A 562 3.88 -39.43 0.61
CA LYS A 562 3.56 -39.16 -0.80
C LYS A 562 2.07 -38.88 -0.99
N LYS A 563 1.19 -39.67 -0.35
CA LYS A 563 -0.27 -39.49 -0.39
C LYS A 563 -0.69 -38.14 0.22
N TYR A 564 -0.13 -37.77 1.37
CA TYR A 564 -0.37 -36.49 2.01
C TYR A 564 0.05 -35.32 1.12
N LEU A 565 1.29 -35.33 0.63
CA LEU A 565 1.81 -34.28 -0.27
C LEU A 565 0.93 -34.14 -1.52
N ALA A 566 0.60 -35.25 -2.18
CA ALA A 566 -0.24 -35.24 -3.37
C ALA A 566 -1.65 -34.70 -3.07
N SER A 567 -2.30 -35.22 -2.03
CA SER A 567 -3.67 -34.82 -1.66
C SER A 567 -3.75 -33.34 -1.34
N VAL A 568 -2.88 -32.85 -0.44
CA VAL A 568 -2.86 -31.44 -0.05
C VAL A 568 -2.57 -30.54 -1.24
N TYR A 569 -1.56 -30.87 -2.05
CA TYR A 569 -1.18 -30.10 -3.22
C TYR A 569 -2.32 -29.98 -4.24
N PHE A 570 -2.92 -31.10 -4.66
CA PHE A 570 -3.95 -31.08 -5.70
C PHE A 570 -5.24 -30.43 -5.22
N HIS A 571 -5.67 -30.70 -3.99
CA HIS A 571 -6.86 -30.06 -3.44
C HIS A 571 -6.66 -28.55 -3.28
N THR A 572 -5.45 -28.10 -2.89
CA THR A 572 -5.11 -26.68 -2.86
C THR A 572 -5.27 -26.05 -4.24
N ILE A 573 -4.71 -26.66 -5.28
CA ILE A 573 -4.83 -26.18 -6.67
C ILE A 573 -6.31 -26.10 -7.09
N PHE A 574 -7.08 -27.17 -6.88
CA PHE A 574 -8.48 -27.21 -7.31
C PHE A 574 -9.33 -26.16 -6.61
N LEU A 575 -9.22 -26.06 -5.28
CA LEU A 575 -9.97 -25.08 -4.50
C LEU A 575 -9.57 -23.65 -4.87
N TYR A 576 -8.28 -23.40 -5.09
CA TYR A 576 -7.78 -22.10 -5.52
C TYR A 576 -8.38 -21.69 -6.87
N MET A 577 -8.34 -22.60 -7.83
CA MET A 577 -8.85 -22.35 -9.17
C MET A 577 -10.37 -22.15 -9.20
N ILE A 578 -11.13 -23.01 -8.50
CA ILE A 578 -12.60 -22.91 -8.45
C ILE A 578 -13.00 -21.57 -7.82
N THR A 579 -12.38 -21.22 -6.69
CA THR A 579 -12.69 -19.99 -5.94
C THR A 579 -12.37 -18.76 -6.78
N LYS A 580 -11.20 -18.73 -7.46
CA LYS A 580 -10.82 -17.64 -8.36
C LYS A 580 -11.74 -17.52 -9.57
N ARG A 581 -12.10 -18.63 -10.25
CA ARG A 581 -12.98 -18.60 -11.44
C ARG A 581 -14.36 -18.02 -11.12
N ARG A 582 -14.87 -18.30 -9.92
CA ARG A 582 -16.17 -17.78 -9.46
C ARG A 582 -16.13 -16.29 -9.09
N ASN A 583 -14.94 -15.70 -8.98
CA ASN A 583 -14.73 -14.28 -8.65
C ASN A 583 -15.45 -13.86 -7.36
N TYR A 584 -15.42 -14.72 -6.34
CA TYR A 584 -16.01 -14.42 -5.04
C TYR A 584 -15.27 -13.28 -4.34
N THR A 585 -16.02 -12.46 -3.61
CA THR A 585 -15.48 -11.52 -2.63
C THR A 585 -15.61 -12.18 -1.27
N LEU A 586 -14.48 -12.45 -0.60
CA LEU A 586 -14.42 -13.16 0.67
C LEU A 586 -14.19 -12.15 1.80
N SER A 587 -15.07 -12.16 2.80
CA SER A 587 -14.93 -11.32 3.99
C SER A 587 -15.37 -12.09 5.22
N ILE A 588 -14.74 -11.78 6.37
CA ILE A 588 -15.11 -12.35 7.67
C ILE A 588 -15.49 -11.22 8.65
N PRO A 589 -16.52 -11.43 9.48
CA PRO A 589 -16.87 -10.47 10.52
C PRO A 589 -15.85 -10.57 11.66
N LYS A 590 -15.13 -9.48 11.94
CA LYS A 590 -14.22 -9.36 13.08
C LYS A 590 -14.44 -8.03 13.79
N ASP A 591 -14.70 -8.07 15.10
CA ASP A 591 -14.94 -6.88 15.94
C ASP A 591 -16.02 -5.90 15.41
N GLY A 592 -17.04 -6.44 14.73
CA GLY A 592 -18.13 -5.65 14.15
C GLY A 592 -17.80 -4.97 12.81
N LYS A 593 -16.63 -5.25 12.23
CA LYS A 593 -16.24 -4.84 10.86
C LYS A 593 -16.13 -6.07 9.95
N GLN A 594 -16.33 -5.88 8.65
CA GLN A 594 -16.01 -6.88 7.62
C GLN A 594 -14.53 -6.72 7.26
N GLU A 595 -13.74 -7.78 7.40
CA GLU A 595 -12.33 -7.81 7.01
C GLU A 595 -12.18 -8.63 5.73
N ASP A 596 -11.53 -8.07 4.71
CA ASP A 596 -11.32 -8.73 3.43
C ASP A 596 -10.27 -9.85 3.54
N VAL A 597 -10.65 -11.04 3.09
CA VAL A 597 -9.82 -12.26 3.12
C VAL A 597 -9.37 -12.60 1.70
N THR A 598 -8.09 -12.89 1.51
CA THR A 598 -7.61 -13.35 0.20
C THR A 598 -7.98 -14.81 -0.03
N VAL A 599 -8.00 -15.24 -1.29
CA VAL A 599 -8.22 -16.67 -1.62
C VAL A 599 -7.13 -17.54 -0.99
N ASP A 600 -5.90 -17.06 -0.93
CA ASP A 600 -4.78 -17.75 -0.27
C ASP A 600 -5.06 -17.99 1.22
N GLU A 601 -5.53 -16.95 1.94
CA GLU A 601 -5.86 -17.00 3.37
C GLU A 601 -7.05 -17.93 3.64
N TYR A 602 -8.09 -17.85 2.81
CA TYR A 602 -9.28 -18.72 2.91
C TYR A 602 -8.93 -20.20 2.76
N ILE A 603 -8.11 -20.54 1.76
CA ILE A 603 -7.77 -21.95 1.52
C ILE A 603 -6.82 -22.45 2.59
N ARG A 604 -5.87 -21.63 3.07
CA ARG A 604 -5.07 -21.98 4.26
C ARG A 604 -5.97 -22.29 5.45
N ASP A 605 -6.91 -21.39 5.78
CA ASP A 605 -7.83 -21.57 6.91
C ASP A 605 -8.67 -22.86 6.78
N LEU A 606 -9.12 -23.17 5.56
CA LEU A 606 -9.81 -24.43 5.28
C LEU A 606 -8.94 -25.64 5.58
N PHE A 607 -7.67 -25.66 5.15
CA PHE A 607 -6.75 -26.77 5.38
C PHE A 607 -6.29 -26.88 6.84
N ASP A 608 -6.06 -25.76 7.52
CA ASP A 608 -5.69 -25.72 8.94
C ASP A 608 -6.85 -26.17 9.85
N SER A 609 -8.07 -26.24 9.32
CA SER A 609 -9.24 -26.83 9.97
C SER A 609 -9.35 -28.36 9.75
N TYR A 610 -10.55 -28.92 9.92
CA TYR A 610 -10.80 -30.36 9.78
C TYR A 610 -10.68 -30.92 8.35
N TYR A 611 -10.49 -30.06 7.33
CA TYR A 611 -10.45 -30.51 5.94
C TYR A 611 -9.28 -31.46 5.67
N SER A 612 -8.09 -31.15 6.20
CA SER A 612 -6.90 -31.99 6.00
C SER A 612 -7.01 -33.33 6.72
N ASP A 613 -7.59 -33.33 7.92
CA ASP A 613 -7.92 -34.56 8.65
C ASP A 613 -8.92 -35.42 7.87
N PHE A 614 -9.93 -34.81 7.24
CA PHE A 614 -10.86 -35.51 6.35
C PHE A 614 -10.13 -36.13 5.16
N LEU A 615 -9.25 -35.39 4.47
CA LEU A 615 -8.51 -35.91 3.32
C LEU A 615 -7.61 -37.11 3.65
N LEU A 616 -7.03 -37.14 4.85
CA LEU A 616 -6.15 -38.22 5.29
C LEU A 616 -6.91 -39.44 5.79
N ASN A 617 -8.02 -39.25 6.50
CA ASN A 617 -8.76 -40.35 7.13
C ASN A 617 -9.90 -40.89 6.24
N PHE A 618 -10.39 -40.12 5.27
CA PHE A 618 -11.47 -40.56 4.37
C PHE A 618 -10.91 -41.30 3.15
N GLY A 619 -10.76 -42.62 3.30
CA GLY A 619 -10.33 -43.52 2.24
C GLY A 619 -11.51 -44.10 1.44
N MET A 620 -11.54 -43.83 0.13
CA MET A 620 -12.33 -44.59 -0.85
C MET A 620 -12.12 -46.11 -0.79
N GLU A 621 -11.06 -46.60 -0.11
CA GLU A 621 -10.80 -48.03 0.10
C GLU A 621 -11.91 -48.73 0.89
N GLN A 622 -12.52 -48.06 1.89
CA GLN A 622 -13.67 -48.62 2.62
C GLN A 622 -14.97 -48.54 1.83
N LEU A 623 -15.09 -47.54 0.94
CA LEU A 623 -16.29 -47.31 0.13
C LEU A 623 -16.30 -48.19 -1.13
N LEU A 624 -15.15 -48.48 -1.72
CA LEU A 624 -14.97 -49.45 -2.80
C LEU A 624 -15.06 -50.89 -2.28
N GLY A 625 -14.48 -51.18 -1.11
CA GLY A 625 -14.67 -52.49 -0.46
C GLY A 625 -16.14 -52.78 -0.08
N ALA A 626 -16.96 -51.75 0.11
CA ALA A 626 -18.41 -51.88 0.34
C ALA A 626 -19.24 -51.89 -0.96
N LEU A 627 -18.64 -51.60 -2.11
CA LEU A 627 -19.26 -51.68 -3.44
C LEU A 627 -18.90 -53.00 -4.17
N ASP A 628 -17.87 -53.70 -3.69
CA ASP A 628 -17.45 -55.03 -4.15
C ASP A 628 -18.05 -56.18 -3.28
N GLU A 629 -18.97 -55.88 -2.35
CA GLU A 629 -19.82 -56.86 -1.64
C GLU A 629 -21.19 -57.07 -2.29
#